data_AF-A0A4Q7YD15-F1
#
_entry.id   AF-A0A4Q7YD15-F1
#
_cell.length_a   1.000
_cell.length_b   1.000
_cell.length_c   1.000
_cell.angle_alpha   90.00
_cell.angle_beta   90.00
_cell.angle_gamma   90.00
#
_symmetry.space_group_name_H-M   'P 1'
#
loop_
_entity.id
_entity.type
_entity.pdbx_description
1 polymer ?
#
loop_
_entity_poly.entity_id
_entity_poly.type
_entity_poly.pdbx_seq_one_letter_code
_entity_poly.pdbx_strand_id
1 'polypeptide(L)'
;MPTAVPERSAGLPEDGTRPVRATSTGRPRELPRGMARAAASIGALAVCQAVLMIGIGFLITGPARHVWPMTAEDGVNRGLERLRTSTLTTLSSIGSELGNTGTVIGVTLAACLAMIFIPRLPMWRQVSFLALGVALQSLVFLVITIAVDRQRPHVHRLDGSLPTSSYTSGHTGAATAIYGGLAVLVLSRVKSPWRRLLAALLLLLPVVVGLSRLYRGMHHPTDVAGGMINGALALLIVGHALLRDGRVSAPAALPELPEAARAERQPGRVAVVVNPTTVDESARDELRRVLAQHGHREPVFIETTAADPGGGQAARALDEGAALVVVCGGDGTVRAAADRLAGSGVPLAVVPFGTGNLLARNLGLPLTPAEALDAALGGAPRVIDLARVEGDGLPATHFAVMSGVGLDAAMMKYAEEHDRAKAVLGWPAYVLAAPKAMRGPRMSLSVRLDGGQPLRRTARMVLVGNTGELQGGLRLIPDARPDDGRLDLLILDPSGPAGWLRTVNALLLHRKRDGEEGEGRPEFRTFRRAEFTFDAPEPREIDGDPVGTGLRLTVEVVPGALTVLVPNREG
;
A
#
# COMPACT_ATOMS: atom_id res chain seq x y z
N MET A 1 -23.19 -21.75 -74.97
CA MET A 1 -22.85 -23.18 -75.05
C MET A 1 -22.19 -23.43 -76.41
N PRO A 2 -21.29 -24.42 -76.58
CA PRO A 2 -21.10 -25.62 -75.74
C PRO A 2 -19.64 -25.79 -75.21
N THR A 3 -19.45 -26.25 -73.97
CA THR A 3 -18.98 -27.61 -73.54
C THR A 3 -17.48 -27.92 -73.72
N ALA A 4 -16.84 -28.34 -72.62
CA ALA A 4 -15.61 -29.16 -72.58
C ALA A 4 -15.88 -30.59 -73.15
N VAL A 5 -14.99 -31.59 -73.23
CA VAL A 5 -13.96 -32.18 -72.33
C VAL A 5 -13.09 -33.17 -73.20
N PRO A 6 -12.32 -34.16 -72.69
CA PRO A 6 -11.13 -34.23 -71.80
C PRO A 6 -9.84 -34.80 -72.46
N GLU A 7 -8.71 -34.84 -71.73
CA GLU A 7 -7.89 -36.05 -71.34
C GLU A 7 -6.54 -35.57 -70.73
N ARG A 8 -6.24 -35.70 -69.42
CA ARG A 8 -5.71 -36.88 -68.67
C ARG A 8 -4.47 -37.51 -69.32
N SER A 9 -3.34 -37.79 -68.65
CA SER A 9 -2.96 -37.90 -67.22
C SER A 9 -1.41 -37.92 -67.09
N ALA A 10 -0.69 -37.84 -65.96
CA ALA A 10 -0.95 -37.55 -64.53
C ALA A 10 0.40 -37.23 -63.82
N GLY A 11 0.38 -36.72 -62.58
CA GLY A 11 1.58 -36.49 -61.75
C GLY A 11 1.35 -35.56 -60.56
N LEU A 12 0.97 -36.13 -59.41
CA LEU A 12 0.73 -35.46 -58.10
C LEU A 12 2.02 -35.48 -57.24
N PRO A 13 2.15 -34.72 -56.10
CA PRO A 13 1.05 -34.29 -55.23
C PRO A 13 1.05 -32.84 -54.70
N GLU A 14 -0.14 -32.41 -54.26
CA GLU A 14 -0.33 -31.36 -53.26
C GLU A 14 -0.01 -31.89 -51.85
N ASP A 15 0.49 -31.04 -50.96
CA ASP A 15 0.07 -31.05 -49.56
C ASP A 15 -0.08 -29.62 -49.06
N GLY A 16 -1.21 -29.34 -48.43
CA GLY A 16 -1.55 -28.06 -47.85
C GLY A 16 -2.21 -28.25 -46.51
N THR A 17 -1.45 -28.14 -45.42
CA THR A 17 -2.01 -28.09 -44.07
C THR A 17 -1.30 -27.10 -43.13
N ARG A 18 -2.03 -26.02 -42.81
CA ARG A 18 -2.07 -25.25 -41.54
C ARG A 18 -0.75 -24.80 -40.88
N PRO A 19 -0.54 -23.49 -40.63
CA PRO A 19 0.53 -23.06 -39.73
C PRO A 19 0.30 -23.59 -38.31
N VAL A 20 1.36 -24.12 -37.71
CA VAL A 20 1.36 -24.78 -36.41
C VAL A 20 0.89 -23.80 -35.33
N ARG A 21 -0.19 -24.15 -34.62
CA ARG A 21 -0.54 -23.50 -33.34
C ARG A 21 0.59 -23.75 -32.35
N ALA A 22 1.38 -22.73 -32.07
CA ALA A 22 2.25 -22.73 -30.89
C ALA A 22 1.37 -22.95 -29.65
N THR A 23 1.48 -24.12 -29.04
CA THR A 23 0.82 -24.46 -27.79
C THR A 23 1.46 -23.64 -26.67
N SER A 24 0.88 -22.46 -26.43
CA SER A 24 1.13 -21.66 -25.23
C SER A 24 0.85 -22.52 -24.00
N THR A 25 1.92 -23.13 -23.46
CA THR A 25 1.91 -23.87 -22.20
C THR A 25 1.38 -22.94 -21.13
N GLY A 26 0.26 -23.30 -20.50
CA GLY A 26 -0.43 -22.44 -19.55
C GLY A 26 0.47 -22.05 -18.38
N ARG A 27 1.01 -20.84 -18.39
CA ARG A 27 1.65 -20.25 -17.22
C ARG A 27 0.60 -20.12 -16.11
N PRO A 28 0.91 -20.51 -14.87
CA PRO A 28 -0.05 -20.43 -13.77
C PRO A 28 -0.46 -18.97 -13.52
N ARG A 29 -1.69 -18.79 -13.03
CA ARG A 29 -2.25 -17.48 -12.64
C ARG A 29 -1.37 -16.81 -11.57
N GLU A 30 -0.58 -15.82 -11.96
CA GLU A 30 0.08 -14.97 -10.98
C GLU A 30 -0.86 -13.87 -10.47
N LEU A 31 -1.14 -13.90 -9.17
CA LEU A 31 -1.97 -12.93 -8.45
C LEU A 31 -1.21 -11.62 -8.18
N PRO A 32 -1.91 -10.48 -7.96
CA PRO A 32 -1.28 -9.17 -7.76
C PRO A 32 -0.30 -9.16 -6.59
N ARG A 33 0.98 -8.96 -6.91
CA ARG A 33 2.15 -9.31 -6.09
C ARG A 33 2.33 -8.52 -4.78
N GLY A 34 1.46 -7.54 -4.49
CA GLY A 34 1.44 -6.77 -3.24
C GLY A 34 0.43 -7.34 -2.25
N MET A 35 -0.83 -6.89 -2.32
CA MET A 35 -1.88 -7.33 -1.39
C MET A 35 -2.17 -8.82 -1.44
N ALA A 36 -2.13 -9.49 -2.60
CA ALA A 36 -2.35 -10.94 -2.63
C ALA A 36 -1.14 -11.71 -2.06
N ARG A 37 0.09 -11.19 -2.17
CA ARG A 37 1.23 -11.75 -1.41
C ARG A 37 1.10 -11.48 0.08
N ALA A 38 0.63 -10.31 0.51
CA ALA A 38 0.41 -10.01 1.92
C ALA A 38 -0.71 -10.88 2.53
N ALA A 39 -1.84 -11.06 1.84
CA ALA A 39 -2.91 -11.96 2.27
C ALA A 39 -2.49 -13.43 2.20
N ALA A 40 -1.75 -13.85 1.16
CA ALA A 40 -1.23 -15.22 1.07
C ALA A 40 -0.10 -15.49 2.07
N SER A 41 0.73 -14.50 2.42
CA SER A 41 1.77 -14.65 3.45
C SER A 41 1.15 -14.64 4.84
N ILE A 42 0.18 -13.78 5.15
CA ILE A 42 -0.61 -13.86 6.38
C ILE A 42 -1.29 -15.23 6.45
N GLY A 43 -1.94 -15.69 5.38
CA GLY A 43 -2.61 -17.00 5.33
C GLY A 43 -1.66 -18.19 5.52
N ALA A 44 -0.53 -18.21 4.80
CA ALA A 44 0.47 -19.26 4.91
C ALA A 44 1.13 -19.26 6.30
N LEU A 45 1.53 -18.09 6.82
CA LEU A 45 2.10 -17.97 8.15
C LEU A 45 1.08 -18.26 9.26
N ALA A 46 -0.20 -17.97 9.06
CA ALA A 46 -1.29 -18.38 9.96
C ALA A 46 -1.46 -19.90 10.01
N VAL A 47 -1.36 -20.59 8.86
CA VAL A 47 -1.33 -22.06 8.81
C VAL A 47 -0.09 -22.59 9.51
N CYS A 48 1.10 -22.04 9.25
CA CYS A 48 2.33 -22.42 9.96
C CYS A 48 2.22 -22.19 11.48
N GLN A 49 1.64 -21.07 11.91
CA GLN A 49 1.37 -20.77 13.32
C GLN A 49 0.41 -21.80 13.93
N ALA A 50 -0.71 -22.10 13.25
CA ALA A 50 -1.66 -23.10 13.73
C ALA A 50 -1.03 -24.50 13.85
N VAL A 51 -0.29 -24.94 12.82
CA VAL A 51 0.43 -26.23 12.84
C VAL A 51 1.47 -26.28 13.95
N LEU A 52 2.27 -25.22 14.12
CA LEU A 52 3.26 -25.11 15.20
C LEU A 52 2.61 -25.20 16.58
N MET A 53 1.55 -24.43 16.81
CA MET A 53 0.85 -24.41 18.10
C MET A 53 0.13 -25.74 18.39
N ILE A 54 -0.48 -26.37 17.39
CA ILE A 54 -1.07 -27.72 17.52
C ILE A 54 0.02 -28.75 17.84
N GLY A 55 1.17 -28.70 17.14
CA GLY A 55 2.31 -29.59 17.38
C GLY A 55 2.86 -29.45 18.80
N ILE A 56 2.99 -28.22 19.31
CA ILE A 56 3.33 -27.96 20.72
C ILE A 56 2.25 -28.52 21.64
N GLY A 57 0.96 -28.34 21.34
CA GLY A 57 -0.15 -28.89 22.11
C GLY A 57 -0.09 -30.42 22.23
N PHE A 58 0.10 -31.15 21.12
CA PHE A 58 0.28 -32.60 21.13
C PHE A 58 1.58 -33.05 21.80
N LEU A 59 2.65 -32.27 21.73
CA LEU A 59 3.88 -32.54 22.47
C LEU A 59 3.60 -32.51 23.98
N ILE A 60 2.90 -31.47 24.46
CA ILE A 60 2.53 -31.29 25.88
C ILE A 60 1.60 -32.40 26.38
N THR A 61 0.55 -32.76 25.61
CA THR A 61 -0.43 -33.77 26.04
C THR A 61 0.06 -35.21 25.86
N GLY A 62 0.96 -35.45 24.90
CA GLY A 62 1.55 -36.75 24.60
C GLY A 62 2.92 -36.97 25.26
N PRO A 63 4.02 -36.98 24.48
CA PRO A 63 5.32 -37.48 24.95
C PRO A 63 5.99 -36.62 26.03
N ALA A 64 5.77 -35.30 26.06
CA ALA A 64 6.41 -34.41 27.03
C ALA A 64 5.64 -34.28 28.36
N ARG A 65 4.49 -34.97 28.52
CA ARG A 65 3.67 -34.91 29.75
C ARG A 65 4.41 -35.28 31.05
N HIS A 66 5.50 -36.05 30.93
CA HIS A 66 6.36 -36.50 32.04
C HIS A 66 7.69 -35.73 32.13
N VAL A 67 7.85 -34.67 31.33
CA VAL A 67 9.06 -33.84 31.29
C VAL A 67 8.77 -32.50 31.98
N TRP A 68 9.79 -31.86 32.53
CA TRP A 68 9.66 -30.50 33.05
C TRP A 68 9.43 -29.51 31.89
N PRO A 69 8.52 -28.51 32.01
CA PRO A 69 7.81 -28.08 33.22
C PRO A 69 6.51 -28.82 33.57
N MET A 70 5.99 -29.70 32.72
CA MET A 70 4.65 -30.30 32.82
C MET A 70 4.44 -31.04 34.15
N THR A 71 5.48 -31.73 34.63
CA THR A 71 5.49 -32.41 35.94
C THR A 71 5.36 -31.48 37.15
N ALA A 72 5.64 -30.19 37.00
CA ALA A 72 5.54 -29.19 38.07
C ALA A 72 4.22 -28.39 38.03
N GLU A 73 3.46 -28.42 36.93
CA GLU A 73 2.29 -27.55 36.73
C GLU A 73 1.20 -27.78 37.77
N ASP A 74 0.87 -29.03 38.09
CA ASP A 74 -0.08 -29.35 39.17
C ASP A 74 0.42 -28.97 40.56
N GLY A 75 1.74 -28.83 40.74
CA GLY A 75 2.33 -28.25 41.94
C GLY A 75 2.06 -26.75 42.04
N VAL A 76 2.25 -26.02 40.93
CA VAL A 76 1.96 -24.58 40.80
C VAL A 76 0.47 -24.31 41.00
N ASN A 77 -0.41 -25.05 40.32
CA ASN A 77 -1.87 -24.88 40.40
C ASN A 77 -2.39 -25.06 41.83
N ARG A 78 -1.98 -26.14 42.51
CA ARG A 78 -2.33 -26.38 43.94
C ARG A 78 -1.67 -25.37 44.88
N GLY A 79 -0.50 -24.84 44.54
CA GLY A 79 0.14 -23.75 45.27
C GLY A 79 -0.69 -22.47 45.23
N LEU A 80 -1.14 -22.08 44.04
CA LEU A 80 -2.00 -20.90 43.83
C LEU A 80 -3.37 -21.06 44.48
N GLU A 81 -3.95 -22.26 44.48
CA GLU A 81 -5.19 -22.56 45.19
C GLU A 81 -5.07 -22.35 46.71
N ARG A 82 -3.95 -22.76 47.33
CA ARG A 82 -3.68 -22.52 48.76
C ARG A 82 -3.42 -21.06 49.10
N LEU A 83 -2.98 -20.24 48.14
CA LEU A 83 -2.74 -18.81 48.31
C LEU A 83 -4.02 -17.96 48.18
N ARG A 84 -5.20 -18.59 48.07
CA ARG A 84 -6.45 -17.86 47.84
C ARG A 84 -6.91 -17.07 49.06
N THR A 85 -7.08 -15.77 48.87
CA THR A 85 -7.70 -14.84 49.84
C THR A 85 -8.85 -14.10 49.18
N SER A 86 -9.74 -13.47 49.96
CA SER A 86 -10.82 -12.64 49.42
C SER A 86 -10.29 -11.53 48.51
N THR A 87 -9.29 -10.77 48.98
CA THR A 87 -8.64 -9.68 48.23
C THR A 87 -8.02 -10.15 46.93
N LEU A 88 -7.20 -11.21 46.96
CA LEU A 88 -6.56 -11.76 45.75
C LEU A 88 -7.60 -12.35 44.79
N THR A 89 -8.72 -12.87 45.31
CA THR A 89 -9.82 -13.39 44.49
C THR A 89 -10.53 -12.28 43.73
N THR A 90 -10.84 -11.16 44.38
CA THR A 90 -11.39 -9.96 43.72
C THR A 90 -10.42 -9.41 42.67
N LEU A 91 -9.13 -9.26 43.01
CA LEU A 91 -8.10 -8.78 42.06
C LEU A 91 -7.96 -9.71 40.85
N SER A 92 -7.97 -11.03 41.06
CA SER A 92 -7.95 -12.01 39.97
C SER A 92 -9.19 -11.95 39.08
N SER A 93 -10.33 -11.50 39.61
CA SER A 93 -11.55 -11.30 38.82
C SER A 93 -11.37 -10.14 37.86
N ILE A 94 -10.91 -8.99 38.37
CA ILE A 94 -10.60 -7.79 37.55
C ILE A 94 -9.55 -8.13 36.48
N GLY A 95 -8.46 -8.81 36.88
CA GLY A 95 -7.42 -9.24 35.94
C GLY A 95 -7.91 -10.24 34.89
N SER A 96 -8.88 -11.11 35.23
CA SER A 96 -9.49 -12.02 34.26
C SER A 96 -10.44 -11.29 33.28
N GLU A 97 -11.18 -10.28 33.74
CA GLU A 97 -12.10 -9.49 32.90
C GLU A 97 -11.38 -8.71 31.79
N LEU A 98 -10.12 -8.30 32.02
CA LEU A 98 -9.29 -7.66 30.98
C LEU A 98 -9.03 -8.59 29.77
N GLY A 99 -9.05 -9.91 29.97
CA GLY A 99 -8.93 -10.90 28.90
C GLY A 99 -10.25 -11.45 28.38
N ASN A 100 -11.39 -10.99 28.91
CA ASN A 100 -12.71 -11.47 28.50
C ASN A 100 -13.03 -11.04 27.06
N THR A 101 -13.65 -11.92 26.27
CA THR A 101 -14.04 -11.68 24.88
C THR A 101 -14.81 -10.37 24.71
N GLY A 102 -15.75 -10.07 25.62
CA GLY A 102 -16.51 -8.82 25.59
C GLY A 102 -15.62 -7.58 25.75
N THR A 103 -14.71 -7.60 26.73
CA THR A 103 -13.72 -6.54 26.97
C THR A 103 -12.76 -6.38 25.79
N VAL A 104 -12.22 -7.48 25.25
CA VAL A 104 -11.30 -7.44 24.11
C VAL A 104 -11.98 -6.85 22.87
N ILE A 105 -13.20 -7.27 22.56
CA ILE A 105 -13.97 -6.68 21.44
C ILE A 105 -14.25 -5.20 21.70
N GLY A 106 -14.73 -4.84 22.90
CA GLY A 106 -15.02 -3.46 23.27
C GLY A 106 -13.81 -2.53 23.18
N VAL A 107 -12.66 -2.95 23.73
CA VAL A 107 -11.39 -2.20 23.69
C VAL A 107 -10.84 -2.15 22.26
N THR A 108 -10.93 -3.23 21.48
CA THR A 108 -10.50 -3.23 20.07
C THR A 108 -11.34 -2.26 19.24
N LEU A 109 -12.67 -2.30 19.39
CA LEU A 109 -13.56 -1.36 18.70
C LEU A 109 -13.32 0.08 19.16
N ALA A 110 -13.22 0.33 20.46
CA ALA A 110 -12.94 1.68 20.99
C ALA A 110 -11.59 2.22 20.51
N ALA A 111 -10.54 1.40 20.48
CA ALA A 111 -9.24 1.78 19.94
C ALA A 111 -9.28 2.04 18.43
N CYS A 112 -9.94 1.19 17.65
CA CYS A 112 -10.15 1.39 16.22
C CYS A 112 -10.94 2.68 15.93
N LEU A 113 -12.04 2.91 16.65
CA LEU A 113 -12.85 4.13 16.51
C LEU A 113 -12.04 5.37 16.94
N ALA A 114 -11.27 5.32 18.02
CA ALA A 114 -10.38 6.41 18.42
C ALA A 114 -9.32 6.69 17.35
N MET A 115 -8.70 5.67 16.76
CA MET A 115 -7.74 5.82 15.65
C MET A 115 -8.38 6.34 14.34
N ILE A 116 -9.69 6.15 14.15
CA ILE A 116 -10.45 6.68 13.01
C ILE A 116 -10.90 8.14 13.25
N PHE A 117 -11.31 8.47 14.49
CA PHE A 117 -11.93 9.76 14.80
C PHE A 117 -11.00 10.82 15.41
N ILE A 118 -9.82 10.46 15.94
CA ILE A 118 -8.83 11.44 16.41
C ILE A 118 -8.16 12.07 15.18
N PRO A 119 -8.42 13.37 14.87
CA PRO A 119 -7.99 13.95 13.61
C PRO A 119 -6.53 14.39 13.70
N ARG A 120 -5.60 13.54 13.20
CA ARG A 120 -4.23 13.95 12.84
C ARG A 120 -3.40 12.98 11.98
N LEU A 121 -3.85 11.74 11.73
CA LEU A 121 -3.12 10.76 10.90
C LEU A 121 -4.08 9.77 10.19
N PRO A 122 -3.82 9.35 8.94
CA PRO A 122 -4.49 8.18 8.35
C PRO A 122 -3.98 6.88 9.00
N MET A 123 -4.75 6.33 9.94
CA MET A 123 -4.33 5.17 10.75
C MET A 123 -4.81 3.79 10.20
N TRP A 124 -5.29 3.66 8.95
CA TRP A 124 -5.86 2.39 8.46
C TRP A 124 -4.95 1.18 8.59
N ARG A 125 -3.64 1.30 8.32
CA ARG A 125 -2.70 0.18 8.51
C ARG A 125 -2.57 -0.23 9.97
N GLN A 126 -2.82 0.68 10.90
CA GLN A 126 -2.73 0.48 12.36
C GLN A 126 -4.05 -0.06 12.94
N VAL A 127 -5.19 0.43 12.44
CA VAL A 127 -6.53 -0.14 12.65
C VAL A 127 -6.59 -1.58 12.13
N SER A 128 -6.17 -1.80 10.87
CA SER A 128 -6.09 -3.13 10.27
C SER A 128 -5.07 -4.02 10.97
N PHE A 129 -3.92 -3.50 11.40
CA PHE A 129 -2.95 -4.26 12.19
C PHE A 129 -3.56 -4.76 13.50
N LEU A 130 -4.24 -3.90 14.25
CA LEU A 130 -4.85 -4.26 15.53
C LEU A 130 -6.02 -5.24 15.33
N ALA A 131 -6.93 -4.92 14.40
CA ALA A 131 -8.11 -5.73 14.12
C ALA A 131 -7.74 -7.12 13.55
N LEU A 132 -6.84 -7.18 12.56
CA LEU A 132 -6.39 -8.44 11.97
C LEU A 132 -5.50 -9.23 12.93
N GLY A 133 -4.71 -8.58 13.79
CA GLY A 133 -3.93 -9.25 14.83
C GLY A 133 -4.83 -9.98 15.85
N VAL A 134 -5.86 -9.30 16.37
CA VAL A 134 -6.85 -9.89 17.27
C VAL A 134 -7.68 -10.98 16.57
N ALA A 135 -8.10 -10.75 15.33
CA ALA A 135 -8.88 -11.72 14.56
C ALA A 135 -8.07 -12.99 14.23
N LEU A 136 -6.80 -12.83 13.81
CA LEU A 136 -5.90 -13.95 13.52
C LEU A 136 -5.61 -14.77 14.78
N GLN A 137 -5.29 -14.10 15.90
CA GLN A 137 -5.11 -14.77 17.19
C GLN A 137 -6.34 -15.61 17.58
N SER A 138 -7.55 -15.04 17.42
CA SER A 138 -8.81 -15.70 17.75
C SER A 138 -9.10 -16.89 16.84
N LEU A 139 -8.85 -16.76 15.53
CA LEU A 139 -9.01 -17.83 14.55
C LEU A 139 -8.06 -19.00 14.84
N VAL A 140 -6.77 -18.72 15.06
CA VAL A 140 -5.78 -19.75 15.39
C VAL A 140 -6.09 -20.41 16.73
N PHE A 141 -6.53 -19.64 17.74
CA PHE A 141 -7.00 -20.18 19.02
C PHE A 141 -8.13 -21.20 18.82
N LEU A 142 -9.17 -20.85 18.04
CA LEU A 142 -10.29 -21.75 17.77
C LEU A 142 -9.82 -23.06 17.13
N VAL A 143 -8.96 -22.97 16.11
CA VAL A 143 -8.39 -24.13 15.42
C VAL A 143 -7.57 -25.01 16.37
N ILE A 144 -6.76 -24.44 17.27
CA ILE A 144 -6.04 -25.20 18.30
C ILE A 144 -7.02 -25.92 19.23
N THR A 145 -8.06 -25.26 19.72
CA THR A 145 -8.99 -25.86 20.70
C THR A 145 -9.86 -26.99 20.14
N ILE A 146 -9.99 -27.08 18.82
CA ILE A 146 -10.66 -28.20 18.13
C ILE A 146 -9.70 -29.38 17.95
N ALA A 147 -8.40 -29.12 17.73
CA ALA A 147 -7.40 -30.14 17.43
C ALA A 147 -6.75 -30.76 18.68
N VAL A 148 -6.53 -29.99 19.74
CA VAL A 148 -5.78 -30.40 20.94
C VAL A 148 -6.72 -30.51 22.13
N ASP A 149 -7.07 -31.73 22.53
CA ASP A 149 -7.78 -31.95 23.81
C ASP A 149 -6.78 -31.97 24.98
N ARG A 150 -6.86 -30.96 25.83
CA ARG A 150 -6.10 -30.86 27.08
C ARG A 150 -7.05 -30.59 28.25
N GLN A 151 -7.02 -31.47 29.24
CA GLN A 151 -7.77 -31.30 30.48
C GLN A 151 -7.27 -30.10 31.30
N ARG A 152 -8.21 -29.38 31.90
CA ARG A 152 -7.95 -28.25 32.81
C ARG A 152 -7.38 -28.74 34.14
N PRO A 153 -6.68 -27.89 34.92
CA PRO A 153 -6.13 -28.25 36.22
C PRO A 153 -7.16 -28.90 37.17
N HIS A 154 -6.74 -29.94 37.90
CA HIS A 154 -7.57 -30.62 38.91
C HIS A 154 -7.57 -29.87 40.26
N VAL A 155 -8.07 -28.63 40.23
CA VAL A 155 -8.25 -27.74 41.40
C VAL A 155 -9.66 -27.16 41.38
N HIS A 156 -10.14 -26.60 42.49
CA HIS A 156 -11.41 -25.90 42.52
C HIS A 156 -11.34 -24.67 41.60
N ARG A 157 -12.29 -24.55 40.68
CA ARG A 157 -12.34 -23.49 39.66
C ARG A 157 -13.25 -22.36 40.12
N LEU A 158 -12.77 -21.13 40.01
CA LEU A 158 -13.53 -19.94 40.42
C LEU A 158 -14.45 -19.38 39.30
N ASP A 159 -14.34 -19.92 38.08
CA ASP A 159 -15.20 -19.57 36.95
C ASP A 159 -15.83 -20.83 36.33
N GLY A 160 -16.99 -20.66 35.69
CA GLY A 160 -17.50 -21.64 34.74
C GLY A 160 -16.58 -21.77 33.52
N SER A 161 -16.48 -22.97 32.95
CA SER A 161 -15.76 -23.22 31.70
C SER A 161 -16.73 -23.68 30.61
N LEU A 162 -16.66 -23.05 29.44
CA LEU A 162 -17.19 -23.63 28.20
C LEU A 162 -16.52 -25.00 27.93
N PRO A 163 -17.15 -25.90 27.16
CA PRO A 163 -16.60 -27.20 26.80
C PRO A 163 -15.51 -27.06 25.72
N THR A 164 -14.42 -26.38 26.09
CA THR A 164 -13.24 -26.12 25.26
C THR A 164 -11.97 -26.49 26.01
N SER A 165 -10.98 -26.93 25.24
CA SER A 165 -9.65 -27.32 25.73
C SER A 165 -9.00 -26.28 26.65
N SER A 166 -8.14 -26.77 27.54
CA SER A 166 -7.28 -25.94 28.38
C SER A 166 -6.18 -25.25 27.56
N TYR A 167 -5.72 -25.86 26.47
CA TYR A 167 -4.67 -25.32 25.62
C TYR A 167 -5.24 -24.71 24.31
N THR A 168 -4.90 -23.49 23.91
CA THR A 168 -4.16 -22.44 24.64
C THR A 168 -5.10 -21.60 25.51
N SER A 169 -4.54 -20.74 26.39
CA SER A 169 -5.36 -19.78 27.12
C SER A 169 -5.85 -18.65 26.21
N GLY A 170 -7.08 -18.79 25.70
CA GLY A 170 -7.71 -17.81 24.80
C GLY A 170 -7.78 -16.39 25.38
N HIS A 171 -8.09 -16.24 26.68
CA HIS A 171 -8.10 -14.93 27.35
C HIS A 171 -6.72 -14.27 27.35
N THR A 172 -5.67 -15.05 27.63
CA THR A 172 -4.28 -14.57 27.65
C THR A 172 -3.82 -14.20 26.23
N GLY A 173 -4.16 -15.02 25.23
CA GLY A 173 -3.83 -14.73 23.83
C GLY A 173 -4.54 -13.48 23.30
N ALA A 174 -5.83 -13.34 23.59
CA ALA A 174 -6.62 -12.17 23.21
C ALA A 174 -6.10 -10.89 23.88
N ALA A 175 -5.81 -10.94 25.18
CA ALA A 175 -5.14 -9.85 25.91
C ALA A 175 -3.77 -9.51 25.29
N THR A 176 -2.97 -10.51 24.90
CA THR A 176 -1.67 -10.29 24.25
C THR A 176 -1.83 -9.61 22.89
N ALA A 177 -2.83 -10.00 22.09
CA ALA A 177 -3.09 -9.38 20.80
C ALA A 177 -3.55 -7.91 20.94
N ILE A 178 -4.52 -7.61 21.81
CA ILE A 178 -5.01 -6.23 21.98
C ILE A 178 -3.97 -5.33 22.67
N TYR A 179 -3.47 -5.69 23.86
CA TYR A 179 -2.60 -4.82 24.63
C TYR A 179 -1.16 -4.79 24.07
N GLY A 180 -0.66 -5.92 23.56
CA GLY A 180 0.61 -5.96 22.83
C GLY A 180 0.54 -5.17 21.51
N GLY A 181 -0.58 -5.27 20.78
CA GLY A 181 -0.81 -4.47 19.58
C GLY A 181 -0.84 -2.97 19.89
N LEU A 182 -1.56 -2.56 20.93
CA LEU A 182 -1.56 -1.17 21.41
C LEU A 182 -0.15 -0.72 21.86
N ALA A 183 0.64 -1.57 22.51
CA ALA A 183 2.01 -1.23 22.90
C ALA A 183 2.92 -0.96 21.69
N VAL A 184 2.82 -1.79 20.63
CA VAL A 184 3.52 -1.57 19.36
C VAL A 184 3.11 -0.22 18.72
N LEU A 185 1.83 0.11 18.74
CA LEU A 185 1.32 1.39 18.23
C LEU A 185 1.81 2.59 19.05
N VAL A 186 1.84 2.48 20.38
CA VAL A 186 2.39 3.51 21.28
C VAL A 186 3.88 3.74 21.00
N LEU A 187 4.68 2.67 20.93
CA LEU A 187 6.12 2.77 20.70
C LEU A 187 6.48 3.37 19.33
N SER A 188 5.71 3.04 18.29
CA SER A 188 5.97 3.46 16.90
C SER A 188 5.43 4.85 16.55
N ARG A 189 4.41 5.37 17.26
CA ARG A 189 3.73 6.62 16.87
C ARG A 189 3.74 7.74 17.91
N VAL A 190 3.78 7.44 19.21
CA VAL A 190 3.61 8.48 20.24
C VAL A 190 4.94 9.23 20.45
N LYS A 191 5.07 10.47 19.95
CA LYS A 191 6.25 11.34 20.18
C LYS A 191 6.29 11.93 21.61
N SER A 192 6.20 11.08 22.65
CA SER A 192 6.26 11.46 24.07
C SER A 192 7.44 10.76 24.78
N PRO A 193 8.08 11.38 25.80
CA PRO A 193 9.03 10.67 26.67
C PRO A 193 8.35 9.50 27.42
N TRP A 194 7.07 9.64 27.78
CA TRP A 194 6.31 8.63 28.52
C TRP A 194 5.94 7.38 27.70
N ARG A 195 6.20 7.36 26.38
CA ARG A 195 5.80 6.25 25.48
C ARG A 195 6.33 4.88 25.93
N ARG A 196 7.56 4.84 26.47
CA ARG A 196 8.18 3.59 26.97
C ARG A 196 7.46 3.06 28.21
N LEU A 197 7.10 3.96 29.14
CA LEU A 197 6.32 3.61 30.33
C LEU A 197 4.92 3.12 29.96
N LEU A 198 4.21 3.85 29.09
CA LEU A 198 2.88 3.46 28.62
C LEU A 198 2.88 2.10 27.90
N ALA A 199 3.88 1.84 27.05
CA ALA A 199 4.04 0.54 26.41
C ALA A 199 4.38 -0.58 27.41
N ALA A 200 5.22 -0.32 28.41
CA ALA A 200 5.51 -1.29 29.47
C ALA A 200 4.26 -1.63 30.31
N LEU A 201 3.43 -0.63 30.64
CA LEU A 201 2.15 -0.83 31.32
C LEU A 201 1.18 -1.67 30.48
N LEU A 202 1.09 -1.42 29.17
CA LEU A 202 0.28 -2.23 28.25
C LEU A 202 0.79 -3.68 28.15
N LEU A 203 2.11 -3.90 28.07
CA LEU A 203 2.72 -5.23 28.03
C LEU A 203 2.62 -5.98 29.36
N LEU A 204 2.36 -5.30 30.48
CA LEU A 204 2.09 -5.92 31.77
C LEU A 204 0.67 -6.53 31.83
N LEU A 205 -0.31 -5.99 31.11
CA LEU A 205 -1.70 -6.45 31.17
C LEU A 205 -1.87 -7.94 30.79
N PRO A 206 -1.29 -8.46 29.68
CA PRO A 206 -1.36 -9.89 29.37
C PRO A 206 -0.78 -10.80 30.47
N VAL A 207 0.23 -10.33 31.19
CA VAL A 207 0.82 -11.06 32.34
C VAL A 207 -0.16 -11.10 33.50
N VAL A 208 -0.83 -9.97 33.81
CA VAL A 208 -1.89 -9.89 34.82
C VAL A 208 -3.08 -10.79 34.47
N VAL A 209 -3.50 -10.82 33.19
CA VAL A 209 -4.53 -11.76 32.71
C VAL A 209 -4.06 -13.20 32.94
N GLY A 210 -2.85 -13.55 32.48
CA GLY A 210 -2.29 -14.88 32.61
C GLY A 210 -2.25 -15.38 34.06
N LEU A 211 -1.66 -14.61 34.96
CA LEU A 211 -1.60 -14.92 36.40
C LEU A 211 -3.00 -15.08 37.01
N SER A 212 -3.95 -14.24 36.60
CA SER A 212 -5.35 -14.35 37.04
C SER A 212 -5.99 -15.67 36.58
N ARG A 213 -5.75 -16.11 35.33
CA ARG A 213 -6.27 -17.39 34.82
C ARG A 213 -5.65 -18.60 35.54
N LEU A 214 -4.37 -18.53 35.95
CA LEU A 214 -3.72 -19.57 36.77
C LEU A 214 -4.32 -19.61 38.18
N TYR A 215 -4.39 -18.45 38.86
CA TYR A 215 -4.93 -18.35 40.23
C TYR A 215 -6.38 -18.85 40.34
N ARG A 216 -7.21 -18.57 39.32
CA ARG A 216 -8.60 -19.04 39.24
C ARG A 216 -8.74 -20.53 38.87
N GLY A 217 -7.63 -21.23 38.64
CA GLY A 217 -7.59 -22.68 38.36
C GLY A 217 -8.01 -23.06 36.95
N MET A 218 -8.01 -22.11 36.00
CA MET A 218 -8.66 -22.29 34.71
C MET A 218 -7.75 -22.88 33.64
N HIS A 219 -6.43 -22.77 33.82
CA HIS A 219 -5.40 -23.08 32.84
C HIS A 219 -4.09 -23.47 33.55
N HIS A 220 -3.26 -24.28 32.90
CA HIS A 220 -1.89 -24.58 33.33
C HIS A 220 -0.90 -23.46 32.93
N PRO A 221 0.27 -23.32 33.57
CA PRO A 221 1.30 -22.35 33.18
C PRO A 221 1.66 -22.35 31.68
N THR A 222 1.78 -23.54 31.07
CA THR A 222 2.07 -23.70 29.63
C THR A 222 0.90 -23.35 28.73
N ASP A 223 -0.35 -23.41 29.20
CA ASP A 223 -1.52 -22.91 28.45
C ASP A 223 -1.50 -21.38 28.36
N VAL A 224 -1.10 -20.72 29.44
CA VAL A 224 -0.93 -19.25 29.52
C VAL A 224 0.24 -18.81 28.65
N ALA A 225 1.39 -19.47 28.74
CA ALA A 225 2.53 -19.23 27.85
C ALA A 225 2.16 -19.45 26.37
N GLY A 226 1.47 -20.55 26.05
CA GLY A 226 0.97 -20.82 24.70
C GLY A 226 -0.01 -19.75 24.21
N GLY A 227 -0.86 -19.22 25.10
CA GLY A 227 -1.73 -18.07 24.81
C GLY A 227 -0.92 -16.83 24.42
N MET A 228 0.09 -16.46 25.21
CA MET A 228 0.97 -15.33 24.91
C MET A 228 1.72 -15.52 23.58
N ILE A 229 2.27 -16.70 23.32
CA ILE A 229 2.96 -17.02 22.06
C ILE A 229 2.00 -16.89 20.87
N ASN A 230 0.77 -17.41 20.98
CA ASN A 230 -0.25 -17.29 19.94
C ASN A 230 -0.60 -15.82 19.61
N GLY A 231 -0.78 -14.98 20.64
CA GLY A 231 -1.05 -13.55 20.43
C GLY A 231 0.15 -12.79 19.86
N ALA A 232 1.36 -13.09 20.33
CA ALA A 232 2.59 -12.46 19.83
C ALA A 232 2.89 -12.85 18.37
N LEU A 233 2.74 -14.12 18.00
CA LEU A 233 2.93 -14.58 16.62
C LEU A 233 1.91 -13.94 15.67
N ALA A 234 0.63 -13.84 16.06
CA ALA A 234 -0.38 -13.16 15.26
C ALA A 234 -0.02 -11.69 14.99
N LEU A 235 0.45 -10.97 16.02
CA LEU A 235 0.94 -9.59 15.87
C LEU A 235 2.19 -9.49 15.00
N LEU A 236 3.14 -10.43 15.12
CA LEU A 236 4.36 -10.45 14.30
C LEU A 236 4.04 -10.69 12.82
N ILE A 237 3.13 -11.62 12.51
CA ILE A 237 2.72 -11.94 11.12
C ILE A 237 2.00 -10.76 10.49
N VAL A 238 0.99 -10.21 11.17
CA VAL A 238 0.21 -9.06 10.66
C VAL A 238 1.08 -7.80 10.62
N GLY A 239 1.95 -7.58 11.60
CA GLY A 239 2.91 -6.48 11.63
C GLY A 239 3.95 -6.55 10.52
N HIS A 240 4.49 -7.74 10.22
CA HIS A 240 5.42 -7.93 9.10
C HIS A 240 4.75 -7.63 7.76
N ALA A 241 3.49 -8.04 7.57
CA ALA A 241 2.76 -7.83 6.31
C ALA A 241 2.20 -6.41 6.14
N LEU A 242 1.88 -5.69 7.22
CA LEU A 242 1.22 -4.38 7.16
C LEU A 242 2.06 -3.20 7.61
N LEU A 243 3.04 -3.38 8.50
CA LEU A 243 3.84 -2.29 9.10
C LEU A 243 5.27 -2.20 8.56
N ARG A 244 5.81 -3.26 7.93
CA ARG A 244 6.90 -3.03 6.98
C ARG A 244 6.30 -2.35 5.76
N ASP A 245 6.78 -1.15 5.46
CA ASP A 245 6.60 -0.61 4.11
C ASP A 245 7.21 -1.62 3.14
N GLY A 246 6.38 -2.14 2.24
CA GLY A 246 6.86 -3.01 1.21
C GLY A 246 7.91 -2.24 0.43
N ARG A 247 9.14 -2.80 0.34
CA ARG A 247 10.07 -2.41 -0.71
C ARG A 247 9.26 -2.41 -1.99
N VAL A 248 9.04 -1.23 -2.57
CA VAL A 248 8.41 -1.13 -3.88
C VAL A 248 9.22 -2.06 -4.77
N SER A 249 8.54 -2.93 -5.52
CA SER A 249 9.27 -3.70 -6.53
C SER A 249 9.95 -2.69 -7.42
N ALA A 250 11.30 -2.68 -7.42
CA ALA A 250 12.08 -1.74 -8.22
C ALA A 250 11.45 -1.65 -9.61
N PRO A 251 11.36 -0.45 -10.20
CA PRO A 251 10.68 -0.27 -11.49
C PRO A 251 11.23 -1.24 -12.55
N ALA A 252 10.57 -1.32 -13.70
CA ALA A 252 11.18 -1.92 -14.89
C ALA A 252 12.58 -1.31 -15.13
N ALA A 253 13.41 -1.95 -15.96
CA ALA A 253 14.80 -1.57 -16.16
C ALA A 253 14.96 -0.19 -16.83
N LEU A 254 14.71 0.89 -16.07
CA LEU A 254 14.88 2.28 -16.49
C LEU A 254 16.27 2.43 -17.10
N PRO A 255 16.38 3.05 -18.29
CA PRO A 255 17.65 3.20 -18.98
C PRO A 255 18.60 4.06 -18.15
N GLU A 256 19.80 3.52 -17.92
CA GLU A 256 20.93 4.26 -17.40
C GLU A 256 21.25 5.42 -18.36
N LEU A 257 21.49 6.63 -17.86
CA LEU A 257 22.11 7.66 -18.68
C LEU A 257 23.46 7.15 -19.23
N PRO A 258 23.76 7.35 -20.53
CA PRO A 258 25.04 6.97 -21.12
C PRO A 258 26.22 7.55 -20.35
N GLU A 259 27.32 6.80 -20.29
CA GLU A 259 28.50 7.15 -19.48
C GLU A 259 29.11 8.51 -19.86
N ALA A 260 29.10 8.88 -21.14
CA ALA A 260 29.49 10.21 -21.61
C ALA A 260 28.63 11.34 -20.99
N ALA A 261 27.30 11.18 -20.97
CA ALA A 261 26.37 12.14 -20.37
C ALA A 261 26.42 12.17 -18.82
N ARG A 262 27.10 11.18 -18.20
CA ARG A 262 27.47 11.22 -16.78
C ARG A 262 28.79 11.95 -16.56
N ALA A 263 29.77 11.74 -17.43
CA ALA A 263 31.09 12.35 -17.36
C ALA A 263 31.10 13.86 -17.67
N GLU A 264 30.18 14.33 -18.53
CA GLU A 264 30.03 15.77 -18.85
C GLU A 264 29.40 16.60 -17.71
N ARG A 265 28.99 15.97 -16.60
CA ARG A 265 28.41 16.69 -15.46
C ARG A 265 29.47 17.48 -14.70
N GLN A 266 29.41 18.80 -14.85
CA GLN A 266 30.21 19.70 -14.04
C GLN A 266 29.78 19.63 -12.55
N PRO A 267 30.72 19.73 -11.59
CA PRO A 267 30.39 19.88 -10.18
C PRO A 267 29.74 21.25 -9.92
N GLY A 268 28.41 21.30 -9.97
CA GLY A 268 27.61 22.49 -9.69
C GLY A 268 26.94 22.47 -8.32
N ARG A 269 26.18 23.53 -8.03
CA ARG A 269 25.45 23.67 -6.76
C ARG A 269 24.30 22.67 -6.66
N VAL A 270 23.96 22.29 -5.43
CA VAL A 270 22.72 21.57 -5.13
C VAL A 270 21.68 22.57 -4.66
N ALA A 271 20.54 22.63 -5.34
CA ALA A 271 19.38 23.38 -4.89
C ALA A 271 18.39 22.44 -4.19
N VAL A 272 17.84 22.86 -3.06
CA VAL A 272 16.85 22.12 -2.28
C VAL A 272 15.56 22.94 -2.26
N VAL A 273 14.63 22.61 -3.15
CA VAL A 273 13.28 23.18 -3.19
C VAL A 273 12.50 22.58 -2.02
N VAL A 274 12.03 23.41 -1.09
CA VAL A 274 11.44 22.95 0.17
C VAL A 274 10.07 23.58 0.42
N ASN A 275 9.07 22.76 0.72
CA ASN A 275 7.76 23.25 1.16
C ASN A 275 7.79 23.49 2.69
N PRO A 276 7.78 24.76 3.15
CA PRO A 276 7.90 25.07 4.59
C PRO A 276 6.69 24.61 5.41
N THR A 277 5.56 24.28 4.79
CA THR A 277 4.37 23.77 5.52
C THR A 277 4.50 22.30 5.92
N THR A 278 5.40 21.54 5.26
CA THR A 278 5.60 20.11 5.51
C THR A 278 7.00 19.77 6.02
N VAL A 279 7.96 20.70 5.93
CA VAL A 279 9.37 20.48 6.29
C VAL A 279 9.83 21.46 7.38
N ASP A 280 9.88 20.97 8.62
CA ASP A 280 10.42 21.71 9.78
C ASP A 280 11.97 21.77 9.79
N GLU A 281 12.55 22.59 10.68
CA GLU A 281 14.01 22.77 10.73
C GLU A 281 14.75 21.49 11.13
N SER A 282 14.13 20.62 11.96
CA SER A 282 14.74 19.33 12.32
C SER A 282 14.85 18.41 11.11
N ALA A 283 13.88 18.44 10.20
CA ALA A 283 13.94 17.74 8.93
C ALA A 283 14.99 18.38 8.00
N ARG A 284 15.09 19.72 7.94
CA ARG A 284 16.15 20.40 7.15
C ARG A 284 17.56 20.02 7.61
N ASP A 285 17.80 19.96 8.92
CA ASP A 285 19.07 19.51 9.50
C ASP A 285 19.37 18.04 9.24
N GLU A 286 18.35 17.20 9.07
CA GLU A 286 18.53 15.82 8.61
C GLU A 286 18.91 15.74 7.13
N LEU A 287 18.22 16.50 6.27
CA LEU A 287 18.54 16.59 4.85
C LEU A 287 19.95 17.16 4.61
N ARG A 288 20.37 18.20 5.36
CA ARG A 288 21.74 18.75 5.34
C ARG A 288 22.78 17.69 5.71
N ARG A 289 22.52 16.85 6.72
CA ARG A 289 23.44 15.77 7.12
C ARG A 289 23.58 14.71 6.03
N VAL A 290 22.49 14.28 5.41
CA VAL A 290 22.51 13.32 4.30
C VAL A 290 23.24 13.92 3.08
N LEU A 291 22.92 15.16 2.69
CA LEU A 291 23.62 15.86 1.60
C LEU A 291 25.14 15.94 1.85
N ALA A 292 25.56 16.30 3.06
CA ALA A 292 26.97 16.38 3.42
C ALA A 292 27.69 15.01 3.40
N GLN A 293 26.99 13.91 3.74
CA GLN A 293 27.52 12.54 3.62
C GLN A 293 27.82 12.16 2.17
N HIS A 294 26.98 12.60 1.23
CA HIS A 294 27.18 12.44 -0.21
C HIS A 294 28.03 13.55 -0.85
N GLY A 295 28.75 14.34 -0.04
CA GLY A 295 29.70 15.37 -0.50
C GLY A 295 29.09 16.74 -0.82
N HIS A 296 27.76 16.89 -0.78
CA HIS A 296 27.06 18.14 -1.04
C HIS A 296 27.02 19.03 0.23
N ARG A 297 28.12 19.75 0.49
CA ARG A 297 28.33 20.49 1.75
C ARG A 297 27.65 21.87 1.81
N GLU A 298 27.39 22.51 0.67
CA GLU A 298 26.78 23.85 0.59
C GLU A 298 25.48 23.85 -0.25
N PRO A 299 24.44 23.09 0.16
CA PRO A 299 23.15 23.10 -0.53
C PRO A 299 22.38 24.41 -0.28
N VAL A 300 21.82 24.98 -1.35
CA VAL A 300 20.98 26.19 -1.29
C VAL A 300 19.53 25.78 -1.08
N PHE A 301 18.95 26.09 0.08
CA PHE A 301 17.53 25.86 0.34
C PHE A 301 16.69 27.01 -0.24
N ILE A 302 15.68 26.66 -1.04
CA ILE A 302 14.77 27.62 -1.69
C ILE A 302 13.34 27.25 -1.28
N GLU A 303 12.70 28.12 -0.48
CA GLU A 303 11.36 27.86 0.02
C GLU A 303 10.29 28.10 -1.07
N THR A 304 9.30 27.21 -1.13
CA THR A 304 8.11 27.38 -1.98
C THR A 304 7.07 28.26 -1.30
N THR A 305 6.15 28.81 -2.07
CA THR A 305 5.00 29.58 -1.55
C THR A 305 3.68 28.93 -1.94
N ALA A 306 2.56 29.42 -1.42
CA ALA A 306 1.24 28.95 -1.85
C ALA A 306 0.90 29.36 -3.30
N ALA A 307 1.49 30.45 -3.82
CA ALA A 307 1.29 30.94 -5.18
C ALA A 307 2.25 30.28 -6.19
N ASP A 308 3.40 29.79 -5.72
CA ASP A 308 4.40 29.07 -6.50
C ASP A 308 4.90 27.86 -5.69
N PRO A 309 4.31 26.67 -5.93
CA PRO A 309 4.50 25.50 -5.07
C PRO A 309 5.77 24.70 -5.37
N GLY A 310 6.68 25.21 -6.20
CA GLY A 310 7.94 24.54 -6.58
C GLY A 310 8.51 24.93 -7.95
N GLY A 311 7.73 25.59 -8.80
CA GLY A 311 8.09 25.84 -10.20
C GLY A 311 9.11 26.96 -10.34
N GLY A 312 8.85 28.13 -9.78
CA GLY A 312 9.80 29.25 -9.81
C GLY A 312 11.07 28.96 -9.02
N GLN A 313 11.00 28.12 -7.97
CA GLN A 313 12.18 27.67 -7.23
C GLN A 313 13.05 26.72 -8.08
N ALA A 314 12.45 25.81 -8.84
CA ALA A 314 13.17 24.95 -9.77
C ALA A 314 13.74 25.73 -10.97
N ALA A 315 13.00 26.69 -11.53
CA ALA A 315 13.50 27.59 -12.57
C ALA A 315 14.70 28.41 -12.08
N ARG A 316 14.59 29.02 -10.89
CA ARG A 316 15.70 29.73 -10.23
C ARG A 316 16.92 28.83 -10.01
N ALA A 317 16.72 27.56 -9.65
CA ALA A 317 17.82 26.61 -9.49
C ALA A 317 18.55 26.34 -10.82
N LEU A 318 17.81 26.24 -11.94
CA LEU A 318 18.40 26.13 -13.27
C LEU A 318 19.18 27.40 -13.66
N ASP A 319 18.58 28.58 -13.46
CA ASP A 319 19.21 29.88 -13.74
C ASP A 319 20.50 30.11 -12.92
N GLU A 320 20.54 29.62 -11.67
CA GLU A 320 21.73 29.64 -10.80
C GLU A 320 22.74 28.50 -11.08
N GLY A 321 22.51 27.66 -12.09
CA GLY A 321 23.45 26.62 -12.52
C GLY A 321 23.50 25.40 -11.58
N ALA A 322 22.37 24.97 -11.02
CA ALA A 322 22.31 23.78 -10.19
C ALA A 322 22.63 22.51 -10.99
N ALA A 323 23.54 21.68 -10.47
CA ALA A 323 23.85 20.36 -11.03
C ALA A 323 22.96 19.24 -10.46
N LEU A 324 22.15 19.55 -9.46
CA LEU A 324 21.14 18.67 -8.84
C LEU A 324 20.05 19.54 -8.21
N VAL A 325 18.78 19.19 -8.46
CA VAL A 325 17.63 19.76 -7.75
C VAL A 325 16.99 18.69 -6.88
N VAL A 326 17.00 18.92 -5.57
CA VAL A 326 16.31 18.10 -4.57
C VAL A 326 14.97 18.75 -4.26
N VAL A 327 13.87 17.99 -4.32
CA VAL A 327 12.52 18.51 -4.08
C VAL A 327 11.90 17.84 -2.87
N CYS A 328 11.73 18.61 -1.81
CA CYS A 328 11.21 18.22 -0.50
C CYS A 328 9.77 18.71 -0.35
N GLY A 329 8.80 17.87 -0.72
CA GLY A 329 7.39 18.25 -0.74
C GLY A 329 6.43 17.10 -1.02
N GLY A 330 5.18 17.45 -1.33
CA GLY A 330 4.16 16.51 -1.83
C GLY A 330 4.05 16.53 -3.35
N ASP A 331 3.07 15.79 -3.87
CA ASP A 331 2.91 15.51 -5.30
C ASP A 331 2.85 16.80 -6.16
N GLY A 332 2.06 17.80 -5.77
CA GLY A 332 1.99 19.09 -6.49
C GLY A 332 3.30 19.88 -6.53
N THR A 333 4.12 19.83 -5.47
CA THR A 333 5.48 20.44 -5.43
C THR A 333 6.43 19.69 -6.37
N VAL A 334 6.38 18.36 -6.35
CA VAL A 334 7.20 17.50 -7.21
C VAL A 334 6.83 17.69 -8.68
N ARG A 335 5.53 17.75 -9.02
CA ARG A 335 5.06 18.06 -10.38
C ARG A 335 5.51 19.45 -10.82
N ALA A 336 5.32 20.48 -10.01
CA ALA A 336 5.68 21.86 -10.37
C ALA A 336 7.19 22.01 -10.65
N ALA A 337 8.04 21.31 -9.90
CA ALA A 337 9.48 21.26 -10.18
C ALA A 337 9.80 20.40 -11.42
N ALA A 338 9.18 19.23 -11.57
CA ALA A 338 9.38 18.34 -12.72
C ALA A 338 9.01 19.01 -14.06
N ASP A 339 7.91 19.78 -14.10
CA ASP A 339 7.48 20.59 -15.26
C ASP A 339 8.54 21.60 -15.72
N ARG A 340 9.33 22.14 -14.77
CA ARG A 340 10.41 23.09 -15.06
C ARG A 340 11.76 22.44 -15.34
N LEU A 341 11.99 21.24 -14.79
CA LEU A 341 13.18 20.44 -15.06
C LEU A 341 13.08 19.65 -16.39
N ALA A 342 11.89 19.58 -16.99
CA ALA A 342 11.65 18.95 -18.29
C ALA A 342 12.60 19.50 -19.37
N GLY A 343 13.36 18.61 -20.01
CA GLY A 343 14.35 18.94 -21.04
C GLY A 343 15.66 19.56 -20.54
N SER A 344 15.79 19.89 -19.25
CA SER A 344 16.99 20.56 -18.71
C SER A 344 18.22 19.65 -18.58
N GLY A 345 18.03 18.33 -18.51
CA GLY A 345 19.08 17.35 -18.18
C GLY A 345 19.55 17.36 -16.72
N VAL A 346 19.14 18.35 -15.91
CA VAL A 346 19.48 18.44 -14.50
C VAL A 346 18.69 17.38 -13.71
N PRO A 347 19.35 16.55 -12.87
CA PRO A 347 18.67 15.52 -12.10
C PRO A 347 17.71 16.08 -11.05
N LEU A 348 16.56 15.43 -10.92
CA LEU A 348 15.63 15.55 -9.82
C LEU A 348 15.87 14.44 -8.78
N ALA A 349 16.10 14.82 -7.52
CA ALA A 349 15.97 13.90 -6.38
C ALA A 349 14.65 14.20 -5.65
N VAL A 350 13.76 13.20 -5.55
CA VAL A 350 12.44 13.35 -4.90
C VAL A 350 12.52 12.97 -3.43
N VAL A 351 12.14 13.88 -2.54
CA VAL A 351 12.10 13.64 -1.10
C VAL A 351 10.65 13.72 -0.58
N PRO A 352 10.05 12.58 -0.16
CA PRO A 352 8.62 12.45 0.05
C PRO A 352 8.14 13.05 1.38
N PHE A 353 7.56 14.26 1.33
CA PHE A 353 6.92 14.92 2.47
C PHE A 353 5.39 15.04 2.35
N GLY A 354 4.80 14.56 1.25
CA GLY A 354 3.34 14.56 1.05
C GLY A 354 2.62 13.34 1.60
N THR A 355 1.30 13.32 1.44
CA THR A 355 0.45 12.15 1.76
C THR A 355 0.54 11.07 0.66
N GLY A 356 0.61 11.48 -0.60
CA GLY A 356 0.61 10.58 -1.76
C GLY A 356 2.00 10.05 -2.08
N ASN A 357 2.90 10.95 -2.48
CA ASN A 357 4.26 10.66 -2.93
C ASN A 357 4.28 9.67 -4.11
N LEU A 358 3.38 9.89 -5.06
CA LEU A 358 3.10 9.04 -6.21
C LEU A 358 4.35 8.81 -7.07
N LEU A 359 5.10 9.87 -7.39
CA LEU A 359 6.33 9.72 -8.18
C LEU A 359 7.40 8.94 -7.39
N ALA A 360 7.62 9.28 -6.12
CA ALA A 360 8.58 8.57 -5.27
C ALA A 360 8.27 7.06 -5.17
N ARG A 361 6.99 6.70 -5.04
CA ARG A 361 6.53 5.30 -5.09
C ARG A 361 6.88 4.64 -6.41
N ASN A 362 6.53 5.24 -7.55
CA ASN A 362 6.77 4.62 -8.85
C ASN A 362 8.27 4.53 -9.21
N LEU A 363 9.11 5.43 -8.68
CA LEU A 363 10.57 5.36 -8.77
C LEU A 363 11.22 4.34 -7.80
N GLY A 364 10.45 3.78 -6.87
CA GLY A 364 10.92 2.80 -5.90
C GLY A 364 11.70 3.38 -4.71
N LEU A 365 11.54 4.68 -4.44
CA LEU A 365 12.17 5.35 -3.30
C LEU A 365 11.52 4.93 -1.96
N PRO A 366 12.30 4.84 -0.86
CA PRO A 366 11.77 4.84 0.50
C PRO A 366 10.79 5.99 0.75
N LEU A 367 9.89 5.82 1.73
CA LEU A 367 8.92 6.86 2.09
C LEU A 367 9.32 7.68 3.32
N THR A 368 10.42 7.31 3.98
CA THR A 368 11.07 8.13 5.01
C THR A 368 11.93 9.18 4.29
N PRO A 369 11.77 10.51 4.55
CA PRO A 369 12.49 11.55 3.81
C PRO A 369 14.01 11.38 3.74
N ALA A 370 14.66 11.09 4.88
CA ALA A 370 16.10 10.91 4.95
C ALA A 370 16.58 9.68 4.17
N GLU A 371 15.90 8.54 4.32
CA GLU A 371 16.20 7.30 3.60
C GLU A 371 15.97 7.44 2.09
N ALA A 372 14.96 8.21 1.69
CA ALA A 372 14.67 8.49 0.29
C ALA A 372 15.78 9.31 -0.37
N LEU A 373 16.24 10.36 0.31
CA LEU A 373 17.35 11.19 -0.15
C LEU A 373 18.66 10.41 -0.21
N ASP A 374 18.97 9.64 0.84
CA ASP A 374 20.17 8.80 0.90
C ASP A 374 20.19 7.75 -0.22
N ALA A 375 19.06 7.05 -0.42
CA ALA A 375 18.92 6.06 -1.49
C ALA A 375 18.95 6.68 -2.90
N ALA A 376 18.44 7.90 -3.08
CA ALA A 376 18.53 8.62 -4.36
C ALA A 376 19.98 9.03 -4.67
N LEU A 377 20.70 9.61 -3.69
CA LEU A 377 22.07 10.10 -3.86
C LEU A 377 23.09 8.96 -4.00
N GLY A 378 22.95 7.89 -3.21
CA GLY A 378 23.72 6.64 -3.35
C GLY A 378 23.25 5.76 -4.51
N GLY A 379 22.28 6.23 -5.30
CA GLY A 379 21.69 5.58 -6.45
C GLY A 379 22.38 5.93 -7.76
N ALA A 380 21.60 5.98 -8.85
CA ALA A 380 22.10 6.34 -10.17
C ALA A 380 21.05 7.12 -10.98
N PRO A 381 21.46 8.04 -11.86
CA PRO A 381 20.51 8.79 -12.68
C PRO A 381 19.87 7.90 -13.74
N ARG A 382 18.58 8.13 -13.95
CA ARG A 382 17.72 7.53 -14.96
C ARG A 382 16.97 8.62 -15.69
N VAL A 383 16.55 8.34 -16.92
CA VAL A 383 15.66 9.23 -17.66
C VAL A 383 14.27 8.62 -17.67
N ILE A 384 13.26 9.46 -17.48
CA ILE A 384 11.86 9.11 -17.62
C ILE A 384 11.15 10.08 -18.58
N ASP A 385 10.12 9.58 -19.22
CA ASP A 385 9.17 10.32 -20.03
C ASP A 385 8.29 11.18 -19.11
N LEU A 386 7.81 12.32 -19.64
CA LEU A 386 6.75 13.11 -19.03
C LEU A 386 5.58 13.22 -20.00
N ALA A 387 4.37 13.35 -19.47
CA ALA A 387 3.20 13.63 -20.28
C ALA A 387 2.93 15.15 -20.31
N ARG A 388 3.08 15.78 -21.48
CA ARG A 388 2.65 17.16 -21.70
C ARG A 388 1.14 17.19 -21.88
N VAL A 389 0.46 18.05 -21.12
CA VAL A 389 -1.00 18.20 -21.12
C VAL A 389 -1.40 19.68 -21.27
N GLU A 390 -2.42 19.94 -22.09
CA GLU A 390 -2.99 21.27 -22.31
C GLU A 390 -4.48 21.18 -22.66
N GLY A 391 -5.23 22.26 -22.48
CA GLY A 391 -6.66 22.28 -22.82
C GLY A 391 -7.35 23.60 -22.52
N ASP A 392 -8.69 23.62 -22.55
CA ASP A 392 -9.45 24.85 -22.28
C ASP A 392 -9.13 25.36 -20.86
N GLY A 393 -8.64 26.60 -20.73
CA GLY A 393 -8.25 27.18 -19.43
C GLY A 393 -7.07 26.49 -18.72
N LEU A 394 -6.39 25.55 -19.39
CA LEU A 394 -5.22 24.83 -18.86
C LEU A 394 -4.00 25.12 -19.76
N PRO A 395 -3.04 25.94 -19.32
CA PRO A 395 -1.80 26.14 -20.06
C PRO A 395 -1.02 24.83 -20.17
N ALA A 396 -0.18 24.73 -21.19
CA ALA A 396 0.70 23.58 -21.37
C ALA A 396 1.61 23.37 -20.15
N THR A 397 1.53 22.19 -19.56
CA THR A 397 2.32 21.77 -18.39
C THR A 397 2.56 20.26 -18.48
N HIS A 398 3.39 19.70 -17.61
CA HIS A 398 3.72 18.29 -17.58
C HIS A 398 3.22 17.57 -16.32
N PHE A 399 2.96 16.27 -16.46
CA PHE A 399 2.75 15.36 -15.34
C PHE A 399 3.64 14.13 -15.45
N ALA A 400 4.01 13.58 -14.29
CA ALA A 400 4.94 12.47 -14.18
C ALA A 400 4.26 11.13 -13.86
N VAL A 401 3.04 11.16 -13.30
CA VAL A 401 2.34 9.96 -12.81
C VAL A 401 1.07 9.70 -13.62
N MET A 402 0.06 10.58 -13.53
CA MET A 402 -1.21 10.44 -14.25
C MET A 402 -2.04 11.73 -14.33
N SER A 403 -3.05 11.74 -15.21
CA SER A 403 -4.09 12.77 -15.31
C SER A 403 -5.44 12.14 -15.59
N GLY A 404 -6.50 12.66 -14.98
CA GLY A 404 -7.82 12.06 -14.94
C GLY A 404 -8.95 13.04 -15.30
N VAL A 405 -10.05 12.50 -15.82
CA VAL A 405 -11.26 13.25 -16.20
C VAL A 405 -12.53 12.55 -15.72
N GLY A 406 -13.51 13.34 -15.28
CA GLY A 406 -14.82 12.86 -14.84
C GLY A 406 -14.84 12.54 -13.35
N LEU A 407 -15.25 11.32 -12.98
CA LEU A 407 -15.48 10.92 -11.58
C LEU A 407 -14.26 11.13 -10.68
N ASP A 408 -13.03 11.01 -11.18
CA ASP A 408 -11.83 11.21 -10.37
C ASP A 408 -11.75 12.65 -9.85
N ALA A 409 -11.67 13.61 -10.78
CA ALA A 409 -11.61 15.04 -10.48
C ALA A 409 -12.87 15.56 -9.78
N ALA A 410 -14.05 15.04 -10.11
CA ALA A 410 -15.30 15.37 -9.42
C ALA A 410 -15.27 14.95 -7.94
N MET A 411 -14.75 13.74 -7.65
CA MET A 411 -14.66 13.23 -6.29
C MET A 411 -13.48 13.83 -5.52
N MET A 412 -12.38 14.22 -6.19
CA MET A 412 -11.32 15.03 -5.59
C MET A 412 -11.85 16.39 -5.14
N LYS A 413 -12.59 17.11 -6.00
CA LYS A 413 -13.27 18.37 -5.61
C LYS A 413 -14.19 18.18 -4.39
N TYR A 414 -14.97 17.11 -4.37
CA TYR A 414 -15.82 16.77 -3.21
C TYR A 414 -15.00 16.48 -1.93
N ALA A 415 -13.81 15.89 -2.06
CA ALA A 415 -12.88 15.68 -0.95
C ALA A 415 -12.17 16.97 -0.51
N GLU A 416 -11.96 17.95 -1.40
CA GLU A 416 -11.47 19.28 -1.03
C GLU A 416 -12.51 20.08 -0.24
N GLU A 417 -13.77 20.05 -0.67
CA GLU A 417 -14.89 20.71 0.02
C GLU A 417 -15.19 20.08 1.41
N HIS A 418 -14.63 18.90 1.69
CA HIS A 418 -14.75 18.20 2.97
C HIS A 418 -13.37 17.90 3.58
N ASP A 419 -12.71 18.92 4.17
CA ASP A 419 -11.39 18.86 4.84
C ASP A 419 -11.11 17.59 5.67
N ARG A 420 -12.15 17.02 6.30
CA ARG A 420 -12.05 15.80 7.12
C ARG A 420 -11.85 14.49 6.32
N ALA A 421 -12.09 14.48 5.01
CA ALA A 421 -11.97 13.30 4.16
C ALA A 421 -10.54 13.11 3.60
N LYS A 422 -9.84 14.20 3.26
CA LYS A 422 -8.51 14.20 2.64
C LYS A 422 -7.41 13.50 3.43
N ALA A 423 -7.51 13.48 4.77
CA ALA A 423 -6.47 12.96 5.65
C ALA A 423 -6.63 11.47 6.02
N VAL A 424 -7.68 10.78 5.55
CA VAL A 424 -8.06 9.47 6.12
C VAL A 424 -7.96 8.34 5.12
N LEU A 425 -8.73 8.30 4.03
CA LEU A 425 -8.60 7.24 3.00
C LEU A 425 -7.74 7.73 1.84
N GLY A 426 -6.69 6.99 1.50
CA GLY A 426 -6.07 7.12 0.18
C GLY A 426 -7.13 6.92 -0.89
N TRP A 427 -7.21 7.84 -1.85
CA TRP A 427 -8.41 8.03 -2.68
C TRP A 427 -8.96 6.78 -3.39
N PRO A 428 -8.16 5.78 -3.83
CA PRO A 428 -8.71 4.60 -4.48
C PRO A 428 -9.56 3.73 -3.54
N ALA A 429 -9.29 3.76 -2.22
CA ALA A 429 -10.11 3.08 -1.23
C ALA A 429 -11.45 3.80 -0.98
N TYR A 430 -11.50 5.11 -1.20
CA TYR A 430 -12.73 5.90 -1.12
C TYR A 430 -13.66 5.65 -2.33
N VAL A 431 -13.10 5.51 -3.53
CA VAL A 431 -13.83 5.08 -4.74
C VAL A 431 -14.54 3.73 -4.53
N LEU A 432 -13.91 2.81 -3.77
CA LEU A 432 -14.49 1.51 -3.40
C LEU A 432 -15.54 1.58 -2.30
N ALA A 433 -15.49 2.60 -1.43
CA ALA A 433 -16.25 2.66 -0.18
C ALA A 433 -17.44 3.64 -0.20
N ALA A 434 -17.67 4.38 -1.29
CA ALA A 434 -18.69 5.43 -1.38
C ALA A 434 -19.91 5.04 -2.25
N PRO A 435 -21.07 4.66 -1.66
CA PRO A 435 -22.28 4.30 -2.42
C PRO A 435 -22.84 5.43 -3.30
N LYS A 436 -22.50 6.70 -2.99
CA LYS A 436 -22.84 7.85 -3.84
C LYS A 436 -21.93 7.98 -5.07
N ALA A 437 -20.63 7.65 -4.97
CA ALA A 437 -19.71 7.66 -6.12
C ALA A 437 -20.15 6.65 -7.20
N MET A 438 -20.72 5.51 -6.78
CA MET A 438 -21.33 4.53 -7.68
C MET A 438 -22.51 5.08 -8.53
N ARG A 439 -23.02 6.28 -8.24
CA ARG A 439 -24.12 6.96 -8.93
C ARG A 439 -23.74 8.28 -9.62
N GLY A 440 -22.44 8.58 -9.79
CA GLY A 440 -22.01 9.79 -10.50
C GLY A 440 -22.59 9.90 -11.93
N PRO A 441 -22.52 11.08 -12.57
CA PRO A 441 -22.89 11.21 -13.97
C PRO A 441 -22.00 10.34 -14.88
N ARG A 442 -22.49 10.04 -16.07
CA ARG A 442 -21.68 9.51 -17.19
C ARG A 442 -21.32 10.69 -18.09
N MET A 443 -20.07 10.77 -18.51
CA MET A 443 -19.61 11.70 -19.53
C MET A 443 -19.61 11.02 -20.91
N SER A 444 -20.02 11.78 -21.93
CA SER A 444 -19.87 11.39 -23.33
C SER A 444 -18.64 12.08 -23.89
N LEU A 445 -17.75 11.31 -24.51
CA LEU A 445 -16.50 11.82 -25.07
C LEU A 445 -16.20 11.26 -26.46
N SER A 446 -15.37 11.99 -27.18
CA SER A 446 -14.61 11.53 -28.35
C SER A 446 -13.13 11.52 -27.96
N VAL A 447 -12.42 10.41 -28.20
CA VAL A 447 -10.96 10.36 -28.07
C VAL A 447 -10.31 9.97 -29.39
N ARG A 448 -9.31 10.75 -29.82
CA ARG A 448 -8.50 10.46 -31.01
C ARG A 448 -7.07 10.13 -30.57
N LEU A 449 -6.61 8.92 -30.89
CA LEU A 449 -5.27 8.43 -30.52
C LEU A 449 -4.37 8.39 -31.76
N ASP A 450 -3.15 8.90 -31.64
CA ASP A 450 -2.08 8.85 -32.65
C ASP A 450 -2.54 9.23 -34.08
N GLY A 451 -3.42 10.24 -34.17
CA GLY A 451 -3.98 10.73 -35.43
C GLY A 451 -5.03 9.84 -36.09
N GLY A 452 -5.39 8.70 -35.49
CA GLY A 452 -6.36 7.73 -36.00
C GLY A 452 -7.82 8.21 -36.01
N GLN A 453 -8.75 7.27 -36.18
CA GLN A 453 -10.18 7.58 -36.20
C GLN A 453 -10.69 7.95 -34.79
N PRO A 454 -11.57 8.96 -34.65
CA PRO A 454 -12.16 9.32 -33.36
C PRO A 454 -13.02 8.20 -32.77
N LEU A 455 -12.73 7.79 -31.54
CA LEU A 455 -13.49 6.81 -30.77
C LEU A 455 -14.51 7.54 -29.89
N ARG A 456 -15.79 7.48 -30.25
CA ARG A 456 -16.88 7.91 -29.35
C ARG A 456 -17.06 6.87 -28.24
N ARG A 457 -17.15 7.35 -27.00
CA ARG A 457 -17.29 6.54 -25.78
C ARG A 457 -18.19 7.24 -24.77
N THR A 458 -18.82 6.43 -23.93
CA THR A 458 -19.46 6.89 -22.70
C THR A 458 -18.65 6.32 -21.54
N ALA A 459 -18.28 7.17 -20.59
CA ALA A 459 -17.42 6.81 -19.46
C ALA A 459 -17.95 7.43 -18.16
N ARG A 460 -17.47 6.92 -17.02
CA ARG A 460 -17.54 7.59 -15.72
C ARG A 460 -16.22 8.23 -15.37
N MET A 461 -15.12 7.64 -15.84
CA MET A 461 -13.76 8.03 -15.51
C MET A 461 -12.87 7.71 -16.72
N VAL A 462 -12.00 8.64 -17.08
CA VAL A 462 -10.90 8.45 -18.02
C VAL A 462 -9.63 8.80 -17.28
N LEU A 463 -8.61 7.95 -17.42
CA LEU A 463 -7.29 8.11 -16.83
C LEU A 463 -6.24 7.98 -17.92
N VAL A 464 -5.25 8.85 -17.90
CA VAL A 464 -4.00 8.71 -18.64
C VAL A 464 -2.87 8.53 -17.64
N GLY A 465 -2.17 7.40 -17.69
CA GLY A 465 -1.00 7.13 -16.86
C GLY A 465 0.30 7.16 -17.65
N ASN A 466 1.32 7.78 -17.06
CA ASN A 466 2.73 7.58 -17.39
C ASN A 466 3.35 6.48 -16.48
N THR A 467 2.75 6.26 -15.31
CA THR A 467 3.15 5.22 -14.36
C THR A 467 1.95 4.41 -13.86
N GLY A 468 2.20 3.19 -13.42
CA GLY A 468 1.13 2.21 -13.16
C GLY A 468 0.56 2.18 -11.74
N GLU A 469 1.28 2.70 -10.74
CA GLU A 469 0.99 2.47 -9.31
C GLU A 469 0.50 3.72 -8.58
N LEU A 470 -0.50 3.53 -7.71
CA LEU A 470 -1.11 4.56 -6.87
C LEU A 470 -0.84 4.34 -5.38
N GLN A 471 -1.27 5.32 -4.58
CA GLN A 471 -1.37 5.21 -3.12
C GLN A 471 -1.98 3.86 -2.69
N GLY A 472 -1.33 3.19 -1.73
CA GLY A 472 -1.75 1.88 -1.24
C GLY A 472 -1.29 0.68 -2.08
N GLY A 473 -0.46 0.88 -3.11
CA GLY A 473 0.07 -0.20 -3.95
C GLY A 473 -0.93 -0.76 -4.96
N LEU A 474 -1.98 0.02 -5.26
CA LEU A 474 -2.94 -0.32 -6.31
C LEU A 474 -2.33 -0.01 -7.67
N ARG A 475 -2.15 -1.04 -8.50
CA ARG A 475 -1.79 -0.86 -9.91
C ARG A 475 -3.04 -0.76 -10.77
N LEU A 476 -3.44 0.46 -11.13
CA LEU A 476 -4.55 0.68 -12.06
C LEU A 476 -4.16 0.30 -13.50
N ILE A 477 -2.92 0.61 -13.87
CA ILE A 477 -2.39 0.35 -15.21
C ILE A 477 -1.11 -0.49 -15.05
N PRO A 478 -1.21 -1.83 -14.95
CA PRO A 478 -0.10 -2.67 -14.51
C PRO A 478 1.08 -2.72 -15.48
N ASP A 479 0.86 -2.42 -16.75
CA ASP A 479 1.85 -2.45 -17.82
C ASP A 479 2.56 -1.10 -18.06
N ALA A 480 2.08 -0.01 -17.45
CA ALA A 480 2.60 1.34 -17.70
C ALA A 480 4.07 1.50 -17.29
N ARG A 481 4.82 2.16 -18.17
CA ARG A 481 6.27 2.34 -18.08
C ARG A 481 6.63 3.79 -18.40
N PRO A 482 7.30 4.51 -17.51
CA PRO A 482 7.65 5.91 -17.73
C PRO A 482 8.92 6.05 -18.58
N ASP A 483 9.22 5.09 -19.46
CA ASP A 483 10.49 5.00 -20.21
C ASP A 483 10.36 4.31 -21.59
N ASP A 484 9.14 4.08 -22.08
CA ASP A 484 8.89 3.35 -23.34
C ASP A 484 8.41 4.24 -24.51
N GLY A 485 8.33 5.56 -24.29
CA GLY A 485 7.90 6.55 -25.27
C GLY A 485 6.41 6.46 -25.61
N ARG A 486 5.58 6.08 -24.63
CA ARG A 486 4.11 5.97 -24.71
C ARG A 486 3.44 6.38 -23.40
N LEU A 487 2.12 6.53 -23.47
CA LEU A 487 1.22 6.70 -22.33
C LEU A 487 0.08 5.68 -22.42
N ASP A 488 -0.50 5.33 -21.27
CA ASP A 488 -1.61 4.40 -21.17
C ASP A 488 -2.93 5.12 -20.86
N LEU A 489 -3.94 4.85 -21.68
CA LEU A 489 -5.32 5.25 -21.50
C LEU A 489 -6.12 4.13 -20.85
N LEU A 490 -6.82 4.46 -19.77
CA LEU A 490 -7.81 3.62 -19.09
C LEU A 490 -9.18 4.33 -19.11
N ILE A 491 -10.17 3.71 -19.77
CA ILE A 491 -11.57 4.17 -19.77
C ILE A 491 -12.43 3.22 -18.92
N LEU A 492 -13.23 3.79 -18.02
CA LEU A 492 -14.08 3.05 -17.08
C LEU A 492 -15.54 3.51 -17.14
N ASP A 493 -16.47 2.58 -17.41
CA ASP A 493 -17.92 2.79 -17.25
C ASP A 493 -18.61 1.68 -16.43
N PRO A 494 -18.27 1.48 -15.14
CA PRO A 494 -18.94 0.49 -14.29
C PRO A 494 -20.45 0.81 -14.11
N SER A 495 -21.31 -0.17 -14.39
CA SER A 495 -22.76 -0.08 -14.23
C SER A 495 -23.26 -0.83 -12.98
N GLY A 496 -23.73 -0.06 -11.98
CA GLY A 496 -24.26 -0.59 -10.72
C GLY A 496 -23.23 -1.36 -9.84
N PRO A 497 -23.63 -1.90 -8.68
CA PRO A 497 -22.71 -2.56 -7.75
C PRO A 497 -21.96 -3.75 -8.37
N ALA A 498 -22.63 -4.51 -9.24
CA ALA A 498 -22.01 -5.64 -9.95
C ALA A 498 -20.99 -5.18 -11.01
N GLY A 499 -21.22 -4.04 -11.68
CA GLY A 499 -20.25 -3.44 -12.60
C GLY A 499 -19.01 -2.96 -11.86
N TRP A 500 -19.18 -2.29 -10.72
CA TRP A 500 -18.08 -1.90 -9.84
C TRP A 500 -17.27 -3.11 -9.37
N LEU A 501 -17.92 -4.15 -8.82
CA LEU A 501 -17.23 -5.37 -8.40
C LEU A 501 -16.45 -6.04 -9.55
N ARG A 502 -17.00 -6.04 -10.78
CA ARG A 502 -16.29 -6.54 -11.98
C ARG A 502 -15.07 -5.69 -12.34
N THR A 503 -15.19 -4.37 -12.37
CA THR A 503 -14.07 -3.45 -12.63
C THR A 503 -12.95 -3.65 -11.62
N VAL A 504 -13.28 -3.72 -10.33
CA VAL A 504 -12.32 -3.95 -9.25
C VAL A 504 -11.64 -5.30 -9.40
N ASN A 505 -12.41 -6.35 -9.68
CA ASN A 505 -11.84 -7.68 -9.92
C ASN A 505 -10.98 -7.74 -11.20
N ALA A 506 -11.29 -6.96 -12.24
CA ALA A 506 -10.49 -6.89 -13.46
C ALA A 506 -9.15 -6.16 -13.24
N LEU A 507 -9.18 -5.04 -12.49
CA LEU A 507 -7.99 -4.28 -12.08
C LEU A 507 -7.09 -5.12 -11.16
N LEU A 508 -7.67 -5.78 -10.15
CA LEU A 508 -6.94 -6.65 -9.21
C LEU A 508 -6.36 -7.91 -9.88
N LEU A 509 -7.11 -8.57 -10.78
CA LEU A 509 -6.65 -9.78 -11.47
C LEU A 509 -5.81 -9.51 -12.72
N HIS A 510 -5.49 -8.24 -13.01
CA HIS A 510 -4.72 -7.79 -14.18
C HIS A 510 -5.14 -8.48 -15.50
N ARG A 511 -6.45 -8.65 -15.72
CA ARG A 511 -6.97 -9.36 -16.90
C ARG A 511 -6.93 -8.47 -18.14
N LYS A 512 -5.72 -8.27 -18.68
CA LYS A 512 -5.54 -7.75 -20.03
C LYS A 512 -6.22 -8.69 -21.04
N ARG A 513 -7.20 -8.14 -21.76
CA ARG A 513 -7.75 -8.71 -22.98
C ARG A 513 -7.88 -7.58 -23.97
N ASP A 514 -6.82 -7.39 -24.74
CA ASP A 514 -6.82 -6.46 -25.86
C ASP A 514 -8.00 -6.79 -26.79
N GLY A 515 -8.85 -5.81 -27.07
CA GLY A 515 -9.93 -5.92 -28.05
C GLY A 515 -11.28 -6.51 -27.60
N GLU A 516 -11.50 -6.87 -26.32
CA GLU A 516 -12.87 -7.21 -25.86
C GLU A 516 -13.69 -5.95 -25.54
N GLU A 517 -14.23 -5.31 -26.58
CA GLU A 517 -15.21 -4.22 -26.48
C GLU A 517 -16.49 -4.69 -25.76
N GLY A 518 -17.05 -3.86 -24.87
CA GLY A 518 -18.33 -4.15 -24.21
C GLY A 518 -18.64 -3.29 -22.98
N GLU A 519 -19.93 -3.05 -22.74
CA GLU A 519 -20.41 -2.25 -21.60
C GLU A 519 -19.91 -2.77 -20.24
N GLY A 520 -19.53 -1.85 -19.35
CA GLY A 520 -19.22 -2.20 -17.96
C GLY A 520 -17.88 -2.91 -17.75
N ARG A 521 -16.91 -2.75 -18.67
CA ARG A 521 -15.53 -3.27 -18.56
C ARG A 521 -14.49 -2.16 -18.69
N PRO A 522 -13.29 -2.31 -18.08
CA PRO A 522 -12.16 -1.43 -18.36
C PRO A 522 -11.65 -1.58 -19.80
N GLU A 523 -11.51 -0.47 -20.53
CA GLU A 523 -10.85 -0.42 -21.83
C GLU A 523 -9.44 0.18 -21.63
N PHE A 524 -8.40 -0.57 -22.04
CA PHE A 524 -7.00 -0.15 -21.98
C PHE A 524 -6.46 0.08 -23.40
N ARG A 525 -5.73 1.18 -23.61
CA ARG A 525 -5.04 1.48 -24.88
C ARG A 525 -3.72 2.20 -24.62
N THR A 526 -2.69 1.95 -25.41
CA THR A 526 -1.46 2.76 -25.41
C THR A 526 -1.48 3.77 -26.55
N PHE A 527 -0.86 4.93 -26.35
CA PHE A 527 -0.77 6.00 -27.35
C PHE A 527 0.49 6.85 -27.15
N ARG A 528 0.81 7.73 -28.10
CA ARG A 528 1.78 8.82 -27.92
C ARG A 528 1.12 10.18 -27.80
N ARG A 529 0.07 10.43 -28.60
CA ARG A 529 -0.77 11.62 -28.53
C ARG A 529 -2.25 11.26 -28.48
N ALA A 530 -2.97 11.83 -27.52
CA ALA A 530 -4.41 11.70 -27.38
C ALA A 530 -5.07 13.08 -27.37
N GLU A 531 -6.14 13.22 -28.14
CA GLU A 531 -7.00 14.41 -28.16
C GLU A 531 -8.40 13.99 -27.68
N PHE A 532 -8.83 14.56 -26.57
CA PHE A 532 -10.13 14.33 -25.96
C PHE A 532 -11.05 15.53 -26.19
N THR A 533 -12.28 15.25 -26.61
CA THR A 533 -13.39 16.22 -26.69
C THR A 533 -14.58 15.68 -25.91
N PHE A 534 -15.07 16.45 -24.95
CA PHE A 534 -16.21 16.13 -24.09
C PHE A 534 -17.46 16.87 -24.56
N ASP A 535 -18.64 16.24 -24.43
CA ASP A 535 -19.91 16.86 -24.84
C ASP A 535 -20.39 17.96 -23.86
N ALA A 536 -19.83 17.99 -22.65
CA ALA A 536 -20.05 19.01 -21.62
C ALA A 536 -18.73 19.30 -20.87
N PRO A 537 -18.59 20.44 -20.15
CA PRO A 537 -17.35 20.75 -19.44
C PRO A 537 -17.12 19.80 -18.27
N GLU A 538 -16.18 18.86 -18.43
CA GLU A 538 -15.86 17.85 -17.40
C GLU A 538 -14.75 18.34 -16.46
N PRO A 539 -14.77 17.92 -15.17
CA PRO A 539 -13.68 18.20 -14.23
C PRO A 539 -12.45 17.34 -14.57
N ARG A 540 -11.27 17.90 -14.35
CA ARG A 540 -9.97 17.32 -14.73
C ARG A 540 -8.99 17.40 -13.56
N GLU A 541 -8.02 16.48 -13.48
CA GLU A 541 -6.94 16.50 -12.48
C GLU A 541 -5.58 16.14 -13.12
N ILE A 542 -4.49 16.54 -12.46
CA ILE A 542 -3.11 16.32 -12.91
C ILE A 542 -2.23 15.97 -11.70
N ASP A 543 -1.67 14.75 -11.68
CA ASP A 543 -0.89 14.17 -10.58
C ASP A 543 -1.57 14.25 -9.18
N GLY A 544 -2.90 14.30 -9.15
CA GLY A 544 -3.72 14.39 -7.93
C GLY A 544 -4.17 15.80 -7.54
N ASP A 545 -3.77 16.85 -8.27
CA ASP A 545 -4.32 18.20 -8.06
C ASP A 545 -5.45 18.48 -9.07
N PRO A 546 -6.59 19.02 -8.64
CA PRO A 546 -7.67 19.40 -9.56
C PRO A 546 -7.30 20.62 -10.41
N VAL A 547 -7.73 20.61 -11.66
CA VAL A 547 -7.66 21.78 -12.56
C VAL A 547 -9.07 22.17 -13.03
N GLY A 548 -9.20 23.33 -13.67
CA GLY A 548 -10.49 23.83 -14.15
C GLY A 548 -11.23 22.83 -15.06
N THR A 549 -12.56 22.92 -15.12
CA THR A 549 -13.35 22.13 -16.06
C THR A 549 -13.05 22.53 -17.51
N GLY A 550 -13.25 21.62 -18.47
CA GLY A 550 -13.01 21.92 -19.89
C GLY A 550 -13.73 20.97 -20.84
N LEU A 551 -13.86 21.39 -22.10
CA LEU A 551 -14.43 20.60 -23.20
C LEU A 551 -13.34 19.84 -23.97
N ARG A 552 -12.09 20.29 -23.88
CA ARG A 552 -10.94 19.73 -24.60
C ARG A 552 -9.75 19.48 -23.68
N LEU A 553 -9.05 18.39 -23.95
CA LEU A 553 -7.78 18.03 -23.34
C LEU A 553 -6.90 17.35 -24.39
N THR A 554 -5.67 17.81 -24.56
CA THR A 554 -4.65 17.14 -25.38
C THR A 554 -3.57 16.64 -24.45
N VAL A 555 -3.17 15.38 -24.60
CA VAL A 555 -2.07 14.77 -23.85
C VAL A 555 -1.09 14.14 -24.83
N GLU A 556 0.20 14.44 -24.67
CA GLU A 556 1.27 13.95 -25.53
C GLU A 556 2.49 13.53 -24.71
N VAL A 557 3.08 12.39 -25.03
CA VAL A 557 4.32 11.92 -24.40
C VAL A 557 5.49 12.79 -24.86
N VAL A 558 6.36 13.15 -23.92
CA VAL A 558 7.65 13.80 -24.17
C VAL A 558 8.73 12.81 -23.74
N PRO A 559 9.28 12.01 -24.68
CA PRO A 559 10.19 10.93 -24.33
C PRO A 559 11.50 11.46 -23.73
N GLY A 560 11.96 10.83 -22.66
CA GLY A 560 13.21 11.18 -21.98
C GLY A 560 13.24 12.58 -21.36
N ALA A 561 12.08 13.18 -21.07
CA ALA A 561 11.98 14.57 -20.64
C ALA A 561 12.65 14.87 -19.29
N LEU A 562 12.66 13.94 -18.33
CA LEU A 562 13.12 14.20 -16.97
C LEU A 562 14.22 13.24 -16.54
N THR A 563 15.34 13.77 -16.05
CA THR A 563 16.34 12.98 -15.35
C THR A 563 15.99 12.90 -13.86
N VAL A 564 15.91 11.69 -13.32
CA VAL A 564 15.63 11.41 -11.91
C VAL A 564 16.74 10.59 -11.27
N LEU A 565 17.03 10.83 -9.98
CA LEU A 565 17.86 9.95 -9.18
C LEU A 565 16.99 8.86 -8.53
N VAL A 566 17.37 7.59 -8.73
CA VAL A 566 16.66 6.42 -8.18
C VAL A 566 17.63 5.48 -7.48
N PRO A 567 17.16 4.66 -6.51
CA PRO A 567 18.02 3.73 -5.79
C PRO A 567 18.73 2.74 -6.71
N ASN A 568 19.96 2.37 -6.34
CA ASN A 568 20.64 1.24 -6.96
C ASN A 568 19.88 -0.07 -6.67
N ARG A 569 19.92 -1.02 -7.60
CA ARG A 569 19.07 -2.23 -7.58
C ARG A 569 19.42 -3.26 -6.51
N GLU A 570 20.50 -3.06 -5.76
CA GLU A 570 21.06 -4.04 -4.82
C GLU A 570 21.16 -3.44 -3.41
N GLY A 571 20.38 -4.02 -2.48
CA GLY A 571 20.24 -3.60 -1.07
C GLY A 571 18.94 -4.09 -0.43
#